data_AF-A0A7J4JVK0-F1
#
_entry.id   AF-A0A7J4JVK0-F1
#
_cell.length_a   1.000
_cell.length_b   1.000
_cell.length_c   1.000
_cell.angle_alpha   90.00
_cell.angle_beta   90.00
_cell.angle_gamma   90.00
#
_symmetry.space_group_name_H-M   'P 1'
#
loop_
_entity.id
_entity.type
_entity.pdbx_description
1 polymer ?
#
loop_
_entity_poly.entity_id
_entity_poly.type
_entity_poly.pdbx_seq_one_letter_code
_entity_poly.pdbx_strand_id
1 'polypeptide(L)'
;MVSKEILKNSLFQLLLAYSVLLLLFSAGFFSRYALHFELFALLVAIVGVFAFWKQKEKTPKFEKESKAWLFLLALSFAILFFSRAIPLLSSAVPLGYDFGIYKFAFEQHALAFPNIYSAAIPHWVGLWSPLGIYLVSDLISLTGLTAGEFLNPLIVFFELFLGLAVFLCAREYFGKKAAALSVFFYSVSIIQFKAFELFYLKNIFGLALLLLALYFLKKKNFFGIVLPAGFLAGVHRPTFLVFAIAFAVHFLANLKEWRKNLLAGFGILLFVVFFYWNSFQEAILGFLLPAVESPSPGTFINFFTFQFSTLFYLPFALFGLFLLLRQKKHPEFSIAALFLLAITAFELLFYNRYLIQLDIFLILLAGFGFQSILQLDSKKYWKLSIIGLVLIASIVSLSVTVQQARPLISGQELEFIKKIPELTEPNASILVTSSYYSPWVLGFSKRKAIMPGLFESDRWNLKEWRVFWDSNSAEQAVEMLSGYEKPLYVFNGEFARINREKFRQPCFETVASSEKASLIRLEC
;
A
#
# COMPACT_ATOMS: atom_id res chain seq x y z
N MET A 1 -27.48 -11.57 36.92
CA MET A 1 -26.34 -10.68 36.57
C MET A 1 -25.08 -11.53 36.47
N VAL A 2 -24.41 -11.58 35.31
CA VAL A 2 -23.13 -12.30 35.19
C VAL A 2 -22.05 -11.55 35.98
N SER A 3 -21.29 -12.25 36.82
CA SER A 3 -20.19 -11.65 37.58
C SER A 3 -19.11 -11.11 36.64
N LYS A 4 -18.59 -9.91 36.93
CA LYS A 4 -17.52 -9.28 36.13
C LYS A 4 -16.29 -10.18 36.01
N GLU A 5 -16.00 -10.94 37.06
CA GLU A 5 -14.85 -11.84 37.10
C GLU A 5 -15.01 -13.02 36.13
N ILE A 6 -16.25 -13.50 35.95
CA ILE A 6 -16.56 -14.52 34.95
C ILE A 6 -16.28 -13.97 33.56
N LEU A 7 -16.80 -12.78 33.21
CA LEU A 7 -16.59 -12.18 31.89
C LEU A 7 -15.10 -11.95 31.56
N LYS A 8 -14.30 -11.50 32.54
CA LYS A 8 -12.85 -11.35 32.35
C LYS A 8 -12.19 -12.71 32.07
N ASN A 9 -12.45 -13.71 32.90
CA ASN A 9 -11.84 -15.03 32.74
C ASN A 9 -12.25 -15.67 31.40
N SER A 10 -13.52 -15.54 31.02
CA SER A 10 -14.02 -15.96 29.71
C SER A 10 -13.31 -15.22 28.57
N LEU A 11 -13.06 -13.91 28.68
CA LEU A 11 -12.30 -13.16 27.67
C LEU A 11 -10.88 -13.74 27.50
N PHE A 12 -10.15 -13.98 28.59
CA PHE A 12 -8.80 -14.54 28.52
C PHE A 12 -8.77 -15.96 27.96
N GLN A 13 -9.77 -16.79 28.31
CA GLN A 13 -9.92 -18.14 27.74
C GLN A 13 -10.22 -18.10 26.24
N LEU A 14 -11.15 -17.25 25.81
CA LEU A 14 -11.49 -17.07 24.41
C LEU A 14 -10.29 -16.54 23.60
N LEU A 15 -9.55 -15.58 24.15
CA LEU A 15 -8.31 -15.09 23.53
C LEU A 15 -7.24 -16.17 23.43
N LEU A 16 -7.08 -17.02 24.45
CA LEU A 16 -6.15 -18.15 24.38
C LEU A 16 -6.57 -19.11 23.26
N ALA A 17 -7.83 -19.54 23.26
CA ALA A 17 -8.36 -20.44 22.24
C ALA A 17 -8.20 -19.86 20.83
N TYR A 18 -8.54 -18.57 20.66
CA TYR A 18 -8.36 -17.85 19.41
C TYR A 18 -6.89 -17.83 18.97
N SER A 19 -5.97 -17.51 19.88
CA SER A 19 -4.52 -17.43 19.57
C SER A 19 -3.94 -18.80 19.22
N VAL A 20 -4.39 -19.89 19.86
CA VAL A 20 -3.99 -21.26 19.52
C VAL A 20 -4.50 -21.63 18.13
N LEU A 21 -5.78 -21.36 17.82
CA LEU A 21 -6.32 -21.64 16.49
C LEU A 21 -5.61 -20.85 15.40
N LEU A 22 -5.27 -19.57 15.65
CA LEU A 22 -4.45 -18.78 14.74
C LEU A 22 -3.08 -19.37 14.52
N LEU A 23 -2.41 -19.87 15.56
CA LEU A 23 -1.12 -20.52 15.43
C LEU A 23 -1.22 -21.79 14.56
N LEU A 24 -2.23 -22.62 14.81
CA LEU A 24 -2.48 -23.84 14.03
C LEU A 24 -2.81 -23.50 12.57
N PHE A 25 -3.59 -22.44 12.34
CA PHE A 25 -3.87 -21.92 11.00
C PHE A 25 -2.59 -21.44 10.30
N SER A 26 -1.76 -20.61 10.96
CA SER A 26 -0.49 -20.14 10.42
C SER A 26 0.48 -21.26 10.09
N ALA A 27 0.44 -22.36 10.85
CA ALA A 27 1.25 -23.55 10.63
C ALA A 27 0.67 -24.50 9.57
N GLY A 28 -0.47 -24.17 8.95
CA GLY A 28 -1.06 -24.94 7.85
C GLY A 28 -1.86 -26.18 8.28
N PHE A 29 -2.23 -26.30 9.55
CA PHE A 29 -3.03 -27.45 10.03
C PHE A 29 -4.49 -27.43 9.55
N PHE A 30 -5.02 -26.25 9.19
CA PHE A 30 -6.40 -26.09 8.70
C PHE A 30 -6.45 -25.23 7.45
N SER A 31 -7.42 -25.52 6.58
CA SER A 31 -7.74 -24.67 5.44
C SER A 31 -8.28 -23.31 5.91
N ARG A 32 -7.94 -22.25 5.17
CA ARG A 32 -8.50 -20.90 5.36
C ARG A 32 -10.05 -20.85 5.32
N TYR A 33 -10.68 -21.87 4.73
CA TYR A 33 -12.13 -21.95 4.61
C TYR A 33 -12.81 -22.77 5.72
N ALA A 34 -12.05 -23.40 6.62
CA ALA A 34 -12.61 -24.36 7.56
C ALA A 34 -13.32 -23.70 8.75
N LEU A 35 -12.94 -22.47 9.13
CA LEU A 35 -13.41 -21.80 10.34
C LEU A 35 -13.74 -20.34 10.05
N HIS A 36 -14.88 -19.86 10.55
CA HIS A 36 -15.28 -18.45 10.52
C HIS A 36 -14.52 -17.64 11.60
N PHE A 37 -13.20 -17.47 11.40
CA PHE A 37 -12.31 -16.78 12.34
C PHE A 37 -12.75 -15.35 12.65
N GLU A 38 -13.43 -14.69 11.73
CA GLU A 38 -13.94 -13.32 11.84
C GLU A 38 -15.09 -13.24 12.85
N LEU A 39 -15.99 -14.23 12.82
CA LEU A 39 -17.07 -14.35 13.81
C LEU A 39 -16.49 -14.61 15.21
N PHE A 40 -15.43 -15.41 15.30
CA PHE A 40 -14.74 -15.62 16.58
C PHE A 40 -14.04 -14.31 17.04
N ALA A 41 -13.36 -13.59 16.15
CA ALA A 41 -12.76 -12.30 16.48
C ALA A 41 -13.80 -11.29 16.98
N LEU A 42 -14.97 -11.23 16.33
CA LEU A 42 -16.10 -10.40 16.73
C LEU A 42 -16.63 -10.82 18.11
N LEU A 43 -16.81 -12.11 18.36
CA LEU A 43 -17.24 -12.64 19.66
C LEU A 43 -16.28 -12.24 20.78
N VAL A 44 -14.97 -12.40 20.56
CA VAL A 44 -13.92 -11.97 21.50
C VAL A 44 -14.03 -10.47 21.79
N ALA A 45 -14.20 -9.64 20.76
CA ALA A 45 -14.36 -8.20 20.91
C ALA A 45 -15.62 -7.86 21.73
N ILE A 46 -16.78 -8.47 21.43
CA ILE A 46 -18.04 -8.28 22.16
C ILE A 46 -17.89 -8.66 23.64
N VAL A 47 -17.29 -9.81 23.95
CA VAL A 47 -17.04 -10.22 25.35
C VAL A 47 -16.10 -9.23 26.03
N GLY A 48 -15.09 -8.74 25.31
CA GLY A 48 -14.18 -7.68 25.77
C GLY A 48 -14.93 -6.40 26.15
N VAL A 49 -15.88 -5.97 25.31
CA VAL A 49 -16.76 -4.83 25.57
C VAL A 49 -17.54 -5.02 26.88
N PHE A 50 -18.18 -6.18 27.07
CA PHE A 50 -18.94 -6.45 28.29
C PHE A 50 -18.06 -6.52 29.53
N ALA A 51 -16.85 -7.08 29.43
CA ALA A 51 -15.87 -7.11 30.53
C ALA A 51 -15.47 -5.68 30.98
N PHE A 52 -15.45 -4.72 30.05
CA PHE A 52 -15.12 -3.32 30.29
C PHE A 52 -16.31 -2.38 30.58
N TRP A 53 -17.55 -2.81 30.33
CA TRP A 53 -18.73 -1.93 30.36
C TRP A 53 -18.91 -1.18 31.68
N LYS A 54 -18.69 -1.85 32.82
CA LYS A 54 -18.90 -1.26 34.16
C LYS A 54 -17.63 -0.74 34.84
N GLN A 55 -16.49 -0.75 34.16
CA GLN A 55 -15.29 -0.16 34.74
C GLN A 55 -15.40 1.35 34.61
N LYS A 56 -15.57 2.07 35.74
CA LYS A 56 -15.31 3.52 35.78
C LYS A 56 -13.94 3.74 35.12
N GLU A 57 -13.81 4.78 34.29
CA GLU A 57 -12.53 5.25 33.75
C GLU A 57 -11.58 5.54 34.91
N LYS A 58 -10.97 4.49 35.46
CA LYS A 58 -9.82 4.65 36.32
C LYS A 58 -8.74 5.03 35.33
N THR A 59 -8.38 6.31 35.34
CA THR A 59 -7.10 6.76 34.81
C THR A 59 -6.06 5.75 35.27
N PRO A 60 -5.34 5.09 34.34
CA PRO A 60 -4.42 4.03 34.70
C PRO A 60 -3.46 4.60 35.72
N LYS A 61 -3.45 4.06 36.95
CA LYS A 61 -2.39 4.35 37.90
C LYS A 61 -1.13 3.84 37.23
N PHE A 62 -0.24 4.77 36.87
CA PHE A 62 1.04 4.47 36.27
C PHE A 62 1.88 3.70 37.30
N GLU A 63 1.73 2.38 37.33
CA GLU A 63 2.75 1.50 37.90
C GLU A 63 4.08 1.84 37.25
N LYS A 64 5.17 1.79 38.04
CA LYS A 64 6.56 2.00 37.64
C LYS A 64 6.76 1.62 36.16
N GLU A 65 7.08 2.61 35.32
CA GLU A 65 7.19 2.44 33.87
C GLU A 65 8.19 1.31 33.56
N SER A 66 7.69 0.10 33.32
CA SER A 66 8.51 -0.99 32.80
C SER A 66 9.07 -0.59 31.45
N LYS A 67 10.39 -0.69 31.28
CA LYS A 67 11.08 -0.44 30.01
C LYS A 67 10.83 -1.53 28.94
N ALA A 68 9.99 -2.53 29.22
CA ALA A 68 9.69 -3.62 28.28
C ALA A 68 9.14 -3.15 26.92
N TRP A 69 8.46 -2.00 26.87
CA TRP A 69 7.97 -1.44 25.61
C TRP A 69 9.11 -1.00 24.67
N LEU A 70 10.28 -0.63 25.20
CA LEU A 70 11.46 -0.31 24.39
C LEU A 70 12.02 -1.56 23.70
N PHE A 71 12.06 -2.69 24.41
CA PHE A 71 12.48 -3.95 23.82
C PHE A 71 11.51 -4.39 22.71
N LEU A 72 10.20 -4.32 22.95
CA LEU A 72 9.20 -4.61 21.93
C LEU A 72 9.36 -3.70 20.71
N LEU A 73 9.59 -2.40 20.93
CA LEU A 73 9.80 -1.44 19.85
C LEU A 73 11.05 -1.79 19.02
N ALA A 74 12.18 -2.06 19.67
CA ALA A 74 13.42 -2.46 19.01
C ALA A 74 13.25 -3.76 18.21
N LEU A 75 12.60 -4.77 18.82
CA LEU A 75 12.28 -6.03 18.14
C LEU A 75 11.39 -5.80 16.91
N SER A 76 10.39 -4.93 17.01
CA SER A 76 9.47 -4.64 15.90
C SER A 76 10.21 -3.98 14.73
N PHE A 77 11.11 -3.02 15.00
CA PHE A 77 11.94 -2.42 13.94
C PHE A 77 12.93 -3.41 13.34
N ALA A 78 13.48 -4.34 14.13
CA ALA A 78 14.32 -5.40 13.60
C ALA A 78 13.53 -6.33 12.66
N ILE A 79 12.36 -6.81 13.09
CA ILE A 79 11.46 -7.64 12.26
C ILE A 79 11.09 -6.89 10.97
N LEU A 80 10.71 -5.62 11.08
CA LEU A 80 10.38 -4.78 9.94
C LEU A 80 11.56 -4.68 8.98
N PHE A 81 12.76 -4.29 9.44
CA PHE A 81 13.94 -4.17 8.60
C PHE A 81 14.28 -5.49 7.88
N PHE A 82 14.40 -6.59 8.63
CA PHE A 82 14.82 -7.87 8.04
C PHE A 82 13.77 -8.45 7.11
N SER A 83 12.48 -8.36 7.46
CA SER A 83 11.41 -8.86 6.59
C SER A 83 11.31 -8.11 5.27
N ARG A 84 11.74 -6.84 5.20
CA ARG A 84 11.79 -6.05 3.95
C ARG A 84 13.12 -6.20 3.20
N ALA A 85 14.24 -6.22 3.91
CA ALA A 85 15.55 -6.30 3.29
C ALA A 85 15.84 -7.67 2.67
N ILE A 86 15.48 -8.77 3.35
CA ILE A 86 15.82 -10.13 2.90
C ILE A 86 15.24 -10.44 1.50
N PRO A 87 13.95 -10.17 1.19
CA PRO A 87 13.41 -10.41 -0.14
C PRO A 87 14.09 -9.61 -1.26
N LEU A 88 14.59 -8.40 -0.97
CA LEU A 88 15.28 -7.57 -1.95
C LEU A 88 16.72 -8.03 -2.21
N LEU A 89 17.36 -8.62 -1.20
CA LEU A 89 18.73 -9.15 -1.31
C LEU A 89 18.78 -10.54 -1.96
N SER A 90 17.68 -11.28 -1.93
CA SER A 90 17.62 -12.66 -2.45
C SER A 90 17.36 -12.76 -3.95
N SER A 91 17.08 -11.63 -4.62
CA SER A 91 16.76 -11.58 -6.05
C SER A 91 17.43 -10.40 -6.74
N ALA A 92 18.02 -10.65 -7.90
CA ALA A 92 18.53 -9.58 -8.79
C ALA A 92 17.39 -8.80 -9.48
N VAL A 93 16.20 -9.39 -9.59
CA VAL A 93 15.01 -8.72 -10.10
C VAL A 93 14.30 -8.03 -8.94
N PRO A 94 14.03 -6.72 -9.02
CA PRO A 94 13.24 -6.03 -8.02
C PRO A 94 11.85 -6.66 -7.83
N LEU A 95 11.29 -6.48 -6.64
CA LEU A 95 9.92 -6.92 -6.38
C LEU A 95 8.90 -5.93 -6.95
N GLY A 96 7.71 -6.45 -7.20
CA GLY A 96 6.51 -5.65 -7.39
C GLY A 96 6.26 -5.16 -8.81
N TYR A 97 4.99 -4.83 -9.04
CA TYR A 97 4.48 -4.41 -10.35
C TYR A 97 4.93 -3.00 -10.70
N ASP A 98 4.84 -2.08 -9.74
CA ASP A 98 5.06 -0.66 -10.00
C ASP A 98 6.53 -0.26 -10.12
N PHE A 99 7.49 -1.16 -9.82
CA PHE A 99 8.93 -0.82 -9.82
C PHE A 99 9.36 -0.17 -11.14
N GLY A 100 9.00 -0.78 -12.27
CA GLY A 100 9.36 -0.27 -13.58
C GLY A 100 8.68 1.08 -13.93
N ILE A 101 7.45 1.30 -13.46
CA ILE A 101 6.76 2.59 -13.59
C ILE A 101 7.48 3.67 -12.78
N TYR A 102 7.84 3.37 -11.52
CA TYR A 102 8.61 4.31 -10.71
C TYR A 102 9.98 4.59 -11.30
N LYS A 103 10.72 3.56 -11.73
CA LYS A 103 12.02 3.75 -12.38
C LYS A 103 11.92 4.72 -13.55
N PHE A 104 10.97 4.49 -14.45
CA PHE A 104 10.72 5.38 -15.58
C PHE A 104 10.42 6.80 -15.13
N ALA A 105 9.43 6.98 -14.25
CA ALA A 105 8.99 8.31 -13.83
C ALA A 105 10.09 9.08 -13.09
N PHE A 106 10.83 8.44 -12.18
CA PHE A 106 11.96 9.06 -11.47
C PHE A 106 13.06 9.50 -12.45
N GLU A 107 13.36 8.69 -13.48
CA GLU A 107 14.35 9.06 -14.51
C GLU A 107 13.88 10.21 -15.40
N GLN A 108 12.60 10.26 -15.79
CA GLN A 108 12.05 11.37 -16.57
C GLN A 108 12.08 12.69 -15.77
N HIS A 109 11.74 12.65 -14.48
CA HIS A 109 11.82 13.81 -13.61
C HIS A 109 13.26 14.29 -13.40
N ALA A 110 14.20 13.37 -13.16
CA ALA A 110 15.61 13.70 -13.04
C ALA A 110 16.19 14.35 -14.31
N LEU A 111 15.79 13.88 -15.50
CA LEU A 111 16.20 14.50 -16.77
C LEU A 111 15.58 15.89 -17.00
N ALA A 112 14.38 16.14 -16.47
CA ALA A 112 13.70 17.41 -16.58
C ALA A 112 14.21 18.46 -15.57
N PHE A 113 14.92 18.06 -14.52
CA PHE A 113 15.39 18.95 -13.46
C PHE A 113 16.37 20.02 -14.00
N PRO A 114 16.21 21.32 -13.64
CA PRO A 114 15.32 21.88 -12.61
C PRO A 114 13.89 22.23 -13.08
N ASN A 115 13.55 22.01 -14.35
CA ASN A 115 12.22 22.30 -14.88
C ASN A 115 11.22 21.16 -14.59
N ILE A 116 10.71 21.12 -13.36
CA ILE A 116 9.79 20.08 -12.86
C ILE A 116 8.44 19.99 -13.61
N TYR A 117 8.09 20.99 -14.43
CA TYR A 117 6.89 20.99 -15.29
C TYR A 117 7.23 20.87 -16.78
N SER A 118 8.40 20.34 -17.12
CA SER A 118 8.85 20.22 -18.49
C SER A 118 7.84 19.46 -19.35
N ALA A 119 7.58 19.98 -20.56
CA ALA A 119 6.80 19.30 -21.60
C ALA A 119 7.46 18.00 -22.07
N ALA A 120 8.72 17.74 -21.69
CA ALA A 120 9.40 16.48 -21.96
C ALA A 120 8.86 15.31 -21.10
N ILE A 121 8.18 15.59 -20.00
CA ILE A 121 7.58 14.55 -19.16
C ILE A 121 6.27 14.10 -19.82
N PRO A 122 6.10 12.80 -20.10
CA PRO A 122 4.85 12.31 -20.69
C PRO A 122 3.65 12.70 -19.84
N HIS A 123 2.59 13.19 -20.46
CA HIS A 123 1.45 13.78 -19.77
C HIS A 123 0.78 12.77 -18.81
N TRP A 124 0.73 11.49 -19.18
CA TRP A 124 0.21 10.43 -18.32
C TRP A 124 0.95 10.28 -16.99
N VAL A 125 2.24 10.63 -16.91
CA VAL A 125 3.02 10.55 -15.67
C VAL A 125 2.45 11.52 -14.63
N GLY A 126 2.13 12.75 -15.05
CA GLY A 126 1.48 13.75 -14.20
C GLY A 126 0.04 13.39 -13.80
N LEU A 127 -0.68 12.65 -14.65
CA LEU A 127 -1.99 12.10 -14.32
C LEU A 127 -1.90 10.98 -13.27
N TRP A 128 -0.97 10.05 -13.48
CA TRP A 128 -0.78 8.86 -12.65
C TRP A 128 -0.19 9.17 -11.27
N SER A 129 0.69 10.15 -11.20
CA SER A 129 1.31 10.57 -9.94
C SER A 129 1.50 12.07 -9.89
N PRO A 130 1.08 12.73 -8.79
CA PRO A 130 1.47 14.10 -8.56
C PRO A 130 2.98 14.19 -8.23
N LEU A 131 3.52 15.41 -8.35
CA LEU A 131 4.96 15.68 -8.33
C LEU A 131 5.66 15.41 -6.99
N GLY A 132 4.92 15.31 -5.89
CA GLY A 132 5.48 15.35 -4.54
C GLY A 132 6.53 14.26 -4.28
N ILE A 133 6.30 13.03 -4.74
CA ILE A 133 7.28 11.96 -4.54
C ILE A 133 8.54 12.14 -5.41
N TYR A 134 8.42 12.80 -6.55
CA TYR A 134 9.53 12.94 -7.50
C TYR A 134 10.48 14.08 -7.17
N LEU A 135 10.07 15.02 -6.31
CA LEU A 135 11.02 15.95 -5.70
C LEU A 135 12.11 15.21 -4.90
N VAL A 136 11.82 14.00 -4.41
CA VAL A 136 12.82 13.14 -3.78
C VAL A 136 13.78 12.56 -4.84
N SER A 137 13.31 12.15 -6.03
CA SER A 137 14.20 11.75 -7.16
C SER A 137 15.18 12.86 -7.46
N ASP A 138 14.67 14.07 -7.64
CA ASP A 138 15.43 15.17 -8.20
C ASP A 138 16.62 15.48 -7.28
N LEU A 139 16.39 15.47 -5.96
CA LEU A 139 17.45 15.62 -4.97
C LEU A 139 18.44 14.45 -4.95
N ILE A 140 17.97 13.21 -5.09
CA ILE A 140 18.86 12.03 -5.13
C ILE A 140 19.68 12.03 -6.42
N SER A 141 19.12 12.48 -7.54
CA SER A 141 19.81 12.51 -8.84
C SER A 141 21.04 13.42 -8.82
N LEU A 142 21.05 14.45 -7.96
CA LEU A 142 22.23 15.31 -7.72
C LEU A 142 23.42 14.54 -7.15
N THR A 143 23.20 13.36 -6.57
CA THR A 143 24.27 12.48 -6.06
C THR A 143 24.87 11.58 -7.15
N GLY A 144 24.29 11.55 -8.35
CA GLY A 144 24.69 10.69 -9.46
C GLY A 144 24.09 9.28 -9.43
N LEU A 145 23.28 8.94 -8.42
CA LEU A 145 22.60 7.64 -8.33
C LEU A 145 21.43 7.54 -9.33
N THR A 146 21.32 6.40 -10.00
CA THR A 146 20.21 6.06 -10.88
C THR A 146 19.01 5.53 -10.09
N ALA A 147 17.80 5.63 -10.66
CA ALA A 147 16.58 5.11 -10.02
C ALA A 147 16.69 3.60 -9.68
N GLY A 148 17.34 2.82 -10.54
CA GLY A 148 17.56 1.39 -10.28
C GLY A 148 18.38 1.11 -9.01
N GLU A 149 19.28 2.02 -8.61
CA GLU A 149 20.18 1.84 -7.47
C GLU A 149 19.53 2.24 -6.14
N PHE A 150 18.75 3.33 -6.11
CA PHE A 150 18.20 3.84 -4.85
C PHE A 150 16.77 3.41 -4.56
N LEU A 151 15.97 2.96 -5.54
CA LEU A 151 14.55 2.63 -5.31
C LEU A 151 14.35 1.53 -4.25
N ASN A 152 15.17 0.47 -4.28
CA ASN A 152 15.10 -0.62 -3.30
C ASN A 152 15.44 -0.15 -1.86
N PRO A 153 16.58 0.54 -1.61
CA PRO A 153 16.82 1.17 -0.32
C PRO A 153 15.73 2.16 0.11
N LEU A 154 15.20 2.94 -0.83
CA LEU A 154 14.20 3.97 -0.56
C LEU A 154 12.88 3.38 -0.05
N ILE A 155 12.39 2.29 -0.63
CA ILE A 155 11.16 1.66 -0.14
C ILE A 155 11.33 1.07 1.27
N VAL A 156 12.50 0.49 1.58
CA VAL A 156 12.81 0.00 2.93
C VAL A 156 12.87 1.17 3.92
N PHE A 157 13.50 2.28 3.52
CA PHE A 157 13.52 3.49 4.33
C PHE A 157 12.11 4.02 4.60
N PHE A 158 11.23 4.07 3.60
CA PHE A 158 9.86 4.52 3.79
C PHE A 158 9.00 3.57 4.64
N GLU A 159 9.23 2.26 4.60
CA GLU A 159 8.60 1.31 5.53
C GLU A 159 9.04 1.58 6.99
N LEU A 160 10.34 1.78 7.23
CA LEU A 160 10.85 2.14 8.56
C LEU A 160 10.30 3.50 9.02
N PHE A 161 10.23 4.47 8.11
CA PHE A 161 9.65 5.78 8.38
C PHE A 161 8.16 5.71 8.71
N LEU A 162 7.40 4.87 8.01
CA LEU A 162 6.01 4.58 8.34
C LEU A 162 5.90 3.92 9.73
N GLY A 163 6.77 2.98 10.08
CA GLY A 163 6.85 2.40 11.43
C GLY A 163 7.09 3.45 12.52
N LEU A 164 7.95 4.43 12.27
CA LEU A 164 8.15 5.57 13.16
C LEU A 164 6.90 6.47 13.25
N ALA A 165 6.24 6.74 12.12
CA ALA A 165 5.01 7.53 12.09
C ALA A 165 3.86 6.83 12.84
N VAL A 166 3.74 5.50 12.72
CA VAL A 166 2.84 4.66 13.52
C VAL A 166 3.13 4.84 15.01
N PHE A 167 4.40 4.76 15.43
CA PHE A 167 4.78 4.99 16.83
C PHE A 167 4.38 6.38 17.32
N LEU A 168 4.74 7.43 16.58
CA LEU A 168 4.51 8.82 16.99
C LEU A 168 3.01 9.12 17.10
N CYS A 169 2.22 8.74 16.10
CA CYS A 169 0.78 8.93 16.09
C CYS A 169 0.11 8.14 17.21
N ALA A 170 0.36 6.83 17.32
CA ALA A 170 -0.22 5.99 18.37
C ALA A 170 0.17 6.46 19.78
N ARG A 171 1.41 6.94 19.97
CA ARG A 171 1.87 7.44 21.27
C ARG A 171 1.08 8.66 21.70
N GLU A 172 0.77 9.55 20.77
CA GLU A 172 0.04 10.77 21.06
C GLU A 172 -1.44 10.53 21.35
N TYR A 173 -2.06 9.59 20.64
CA TYR A 173 -3.47 9.25 20.83
C TYR A 173 -3.71 8.27 21.98
N PHE A 174 -2.84 7.27 22.16
CA PHE A 174 -3.11 6.10 23.01
C PHE A 174 -2.01 5.80 24.05
N GLY A 175 -0.86 6.47 23.97
CA GLY A 175 0.27 6.30 24.89
C GLY A 175 1.37 5.34 24.41
N LYS A 176 2.52 5.35 25.08
CA LYS A 176 3.75 4.65 24.64
C LYS A 176 3.59 3.13 24.47
N LYS A 177 2.80 2.48 25.32
CA LYS A 177 2.61 1.02 25.30
C LYS A 177 1.77 0.59 24.10
N ALA A 178 0.63 1.23 23.87
CA ALA A 178 -0.18 1.05 22.68
C ALA A 178 0.62 1.37 21.41
N ALA A 179 1.49 2.39 21.45
CA ALA A 179 2.37 2.70 20.34
C ALA A 179 3.34 1.58 20.01
N ALA A 180 4.05 1.04 21.00
CA ALA A 180 4.95 -0.10 20.78
C ALA A 180 4.20 -1.34 20.24
N LEU A 181 2.99 -1.61 20.74
CA LEU A 181 2.13 -2.68 20.21
C LEU A 181 1.65 -2.40 18.78
N SER A 182 1.37 -1.15 18.44
CA SER A 182 0.97 -0.77 17.07
C SER A 182 2.13 -0.97 16.09
N VAL A 183 3.35 -0.60 16.47
CA VAL A 183 4.55 -0.86 15.64
C VAL A 183 4.80 -2.36 15.49
N PHE A 184 4.58 -3.13 16.56
CA PHE A 184 4.66 -4.59 16.48
C PHE A 184 3.68 -5.15 15.45
N PHE A 185 2.39 -4.80 15.55
CA PHE A 185 1.37 -5.23 14.59
C PHE A 185 1.66 -4.75 13.17
N TYR A 186 2.19 -3.53 13.00
CA TYR A 186 2.68 -3.05 11.71
C TYR A 186 3.81 -3.92 11.15
N SER A 187 4.82 -4.25 11.96
CA SER A 187 5.97 -5.05 11.52
C SER A 187 5.61 -6.48 11.07
N VAL A 188 4.48 -7.00 11.57
CA VAL A 188 3.97 -8.34 11.22
C VAL A 188 2.73 -8.31 10.33
N SER A 189 2.29 -7.13 9.88
CA SER A 189 1.13 -7.03 8.99
C SER A 189 1.46 -7.58 7.61
N ILE A 190 0.70 -8.61 7.21
CA ILE A 190 0.78 -9.21 5.88
C ILE A 190 0.31 -8.22 4.82
N ILE A 191 -0.69 -7.38 5.13
CA ILE A 191 -1.19 -6.37 4.19
C ILE A 191 -0.15 -5.29 3.90
N GLN A 192 0.55 -4.82 4.93
CA GLN A 192 1.66 -3.89 4.72
C GLN A 192 2.84 -4.58 4.02
N PHE A 193 3.12 -5.86 4.32
CA PHE A 193 4.12 -6.63 3.56
C PHE A 193 3.74 -6.73 2.08
N LYS A 194 2.47 -7.01 1.75
CA LYS A 194 1.99 -7.07 0.36
C LYS A 194 2.06 -5.72 -0.34
N ALA A 195 1.79 -4.62 0.36
CA ALA A 195 1.97 -3.28 -0.20
C ALA A 195 3.45 -3.02 -0.56
N PHE A 196 4.37 -3.43 0.31
CA PHE A 196 5.81 -3.42 0.03
C PHE A 196 6.19 -4.34 -1.15
N GLU A 197 5.72 -5.59 -1.14
CA GLU A 197 6.03 -6.59 -2.18
C GLU A 197 5.57 -6.13 -3.56
N LEU A 198 4.43 -5.44 -3.65
CA LEU A 198 3.90 -4.86 -4.88
C LEU A 198 4.54 -3.52 -5.25
N PHE A 199 5.47 -3.03 -4.43
CA PHE A 199 6.20 -1.79 -4.59
C PHE A 199 5.30 -0.53 -4.54
N TYR A 200 4.31 -0.48 -3.64
CA TYR A 200 3.38 0.67 -3.51
C TYR A 200 4.00 1.88 -2.78
N LEU A 201 5.11 2.37 -3.31
CA LEU A 201 5.95 3.43 -2.75
C LEU A 201 5.16 4.69 -2.36
N LYS A 202 4.30 5.21 -3.26
CA LYS A 202 3.45 6.39 -2.99
C LYS A 202 2.47 6.17 -1.84
N ASN A 203 1.91 4.96 -1.74
CA ASN A 203 0.95 4.65 -0.69
C ASN A 203 1.65 4.57 0.66
N ILE A 204 2.76 3.82 0.75
CA ILE A 204 3.56 3.67 1.97
C ILE A 204 4.03 5.03 2.49
N PHE A 205 4.60 5.85 1.61
CA PHE A 205 5.06 7.18 1.98
C PHE A 205 3.89 8.12 2.33
N GLY A 206 2.80 8.07 1.56
CA GLY A 206 1.58 8.82 1.85
C GLY A 206 0.97 8.46 3.21
N LEU A 207 1.01 7.18 3.61
CA LEU A 207 0.56 6.75 4.93
C LEU A 207 1.44 7.34 6.04
N ALA A 208 2.76 7.39 5.85
CA ALA A 208 3.66 8.01 6.82
C ALA A 208 3.31 9.49 7.01
N LEU A 209 3.09 10.21 5.92
CA LEU A 209 2.69 11.63 5.94
C LEU A 209 1.30 11.82 6.58
N LEU A 210 0.34 10.93 6.31
CA LEU A 210 -0.98 10.95 6.95
C LEU A 210 -0.86 10.84 8.47
N LEU A 211 -0.09 9.87 8.96
CA LEU A 211 0.08 9.65 10.40
C LEU A 211 0.85 10.79 11.07
N LEU A 212 1.83 11.38 10.40
CA LEU A 212 2.49 12.59 10.89
C LEU A 212 1.55 13.78 10.93
N ALA A 213 0.72 13.97 9.90
CA ALA A 213 -0.28 15.04 9.87
C ALA A 213 -1.30 14.87 11.02
N LEU A 214 -1.77 13.65 11.29
CA LEU A 214 -2.63 13.36 12.45
C LEU A 214 -1.92 13.58 13.79
N TYR A 215 -0.65 13.16 13.90
CA TYR A 215 0.18 13.42 15.08
C TYR A 215 0.27 14.93 15.39
N PHE A 216 0.58 15.75 14.37
CA PHE A 216 0.69 17.19 14.56
C PHE A 216 -0.66 17.88 14.71
N LEU A 217 -1.73 17.35 14.11
CA LEU A 217 -3.11 17.77 14.33
C LEU A 217 -3.46 17.63 15.81
N LYS A 218 -3.11 16.49 16.41
CA LYS A 218 -3.33 16.27 17.84
C LYS A 218 -2.49 17.18 18.74
N LYS A 219 -1.25 17.47 18.33
CA LYS A 219 -0.36 18.45 18.99
C LYS A 219 -0.77 19.91 18.79
N LYS A 220 -1.73 20.19 17.91
CA LYS A 220 -2.12 21.56 17.50
C LYS A 220 -0.94 22.38 16.97
N ASN A 221 0.00 21.72 16.29
CA ASN A 221 1.16 22.38 15.68
C ASN A 221 0.83 22.73 14.23
N PHE A 222 0.64 24.03 13.96
CA PHE A 222 0.31 24.55 12.63
C PHE A 222 1.26 24.08 11.52
N PHE A 223 2.56 24.38 11.65
CA PHE A 223 3.56 24.03 10.63
C PHE A 223 3.69 22.52 10.48
N GLY A 224 3.61 21.80 11.61
CA GLY A 224 3.61 20.35 11.64
C GLY A 224 2.39 19.73 10.95
N ILE A 225 1.25 20.42 10.82
CA ILE A 225 0.09 19.93 10.06
C ILE A 225 0.29 20.23 8.58
N VAL A 226 0.59 21.49 8.24
CA VAL A 226 0.62 21.99 6.87
C VAL A 226 1.64 21.25 6.01
N LEU A 227 2.86 21.03 6.52
CA LEU A 227 3.92 20.39 5.76
C LEU A 227 3.59 18.94 5.35
N PRO A 228 3.34 17.99 6.26
CA PRO A 228 3.03 16.61 5.87
C PRO A 228 1.69 16.50 5.15
N ALA A 229 0.66 17.29 5.48
CA ALA A 229 -0.62 17.23 4.79
C ALA A 229 -0.56 17.82 3.36
N GLY A 230 0.15 18.92 3.17
CA GLY A 230 0.41 19.50 1.86
C GLY A 230 1.22 18.57 0.97
N PHE A 231 2.29 17.98 1.52
CA PHE A 231 3.10 17.00 0.80
C PHE A 231 2.32 15.72 0.49
N LEU A 232 1.47 15.26 1.41
CA LEU A 232 0.57 14.13 1.19
C LEU A 232 -0.36 14.36 -0.01
N ALA A 233 -0.90 15.56 -0.18
CA ALA A 233 -1.72 15.91 -1.33
C ALA A 233 -0.96 15.80 -2.66
N GLY A 234 0.34 16.13 -2.63
CA GLY A 234 1.26 15.99 -3.77
C GLY A 234 1.81 14.56 -3.98
N VAL A 235 1.62 13.64 -3.03
CA VAL A 235 2.16 12.27 -3.12
C VAL A 235 1.06 11.26 -3.44
N HIS A 236 -0.07 11.30 -2.73
CA HIS A 236 -1.09 10.25 -2.84
C HIS A 236 -2.51 10.74 -2.51
N ARG A 237 -3.28 11.05 -3.57
CA ARG A 237 -4.65 11.62 -3.48
C ARG A 237 -5.61 10.80 -2.61
N PRO A 238 -5.71 9.46 -2.73
CA PRO A 238 -6.64 8.67 -1.91
C PRO A 238 -6.33 8.78 -0.42
N THR A 239 -5.05 8.78 -0.03
CA THR A 239 -4.65 8.92 1.38
C THR A 239 -4.85 10.36 1.86
N PHE A 240 -4.68 11.36 0.99
CA PHE A 240 -5.01 12.75 1.30
C PHE A 240 -6.51 12.95 1.59
N LEU A 241 -7.40 12.27 0.87
CA LEU A 241 -8.84 12.33 1.14
C LEU A 241 -9.18 11.89 2.57
N VAL A 242 -8.55 10.81 3.04
CA VAL A 242 -8.71 10.32 4.42
C VAL A 242 -8.30 11.40 5.42
N PHE A 243 -7.17 12.08 5.19
CA PHE A 243 -6.74 13.20 6.02
C PHE A 243 -7.72 14.37 5.95
N ALA A 244 -8.19 14.75 4.76
CA ALA A 244 -9.09 15.88 4.57
C ALA A 244 -10.39 15.69 5.38
N ILE A 245 -10.94 14.48 5.41
CA ILE A 245 -12.11 14.13 6.22
C ILE A 245 -11.79 14.24 7.72
N ALA A 246 -10.67 13.67 8.17
CA ALA A 246 -10.23 13.79 9.55
C ALA A 246 -10.07 15.26 9.97
N PHE A 247 -9.45 16.07 9.11
CA PHE A 247 -9.22 17.49 9.33
C PHE A 247 -10.54 18.29 9.36
N ALA A 248 -11.48 18.02 8.46
CA ALA A 248 -12.79 18.65 8.46
C ALA A 248 -13.57 18.36 9.76
N VAL A 249 -13.56 17.10 10.21
CA VAL A 249 -14.16 16.73 11.51
C VAL A 249 -13.45 17.45 12.66
N HIS A 250 -12.12 17.49 12.65
CA HIS A 250 -11.35 18.21 13.67
C HIS A 250 -11.69 19.70 13.70
N PHE A 251 -11.80 20.33 12.52
CA PHE A 251 -12.19 21.73 12.37
C PHE A 251 -13.56 21.98 13.02
N LEU A 252 -14.56 21.16 12.67
CA LEU A 252 -15.93 21.27 13.19
C LEU A 252 -16.01 20.98 14.70
N ALA A 253 -15.23 20.03 15.20
CA ALA A 253 -15.17 19.71 16.63
C ALA A 253 -14.46 20.81 17.45
N ASN A 254 -13.61 21.63 16.82
CA ASN A 254 -12.77 22.63 17.48
C ASN A 254 -12.99 24.04 16.92
N LEU A 255 -14.23 24.45 16.71
CA LEU A 255 -14.59 25.80 16.21
C LEU A 255 -13.99 26.95 17.03
N LYS A 256 -13.66 26.73 18.30
CA LYS A 256 -12.97 27.73 19.14
C LYS A 256 -11.59 28.13 18.57
N GLU A 257 -10.94 27.25 17.80
CA GLU A 257 -9.63 27.48 17.18
C GLU A 257 -9.74 27.69 15.66
N TRP A 258 -10.92 28.10 15.15
CA TRP A 258 -11.21 28.20 13.72
C TRP A 258 -10.17 29.00 12.92
N ARG A 259 -9.61 30.09 13.46
CA ARG A 259 -8.58 30.89 12.76
C ARG A 259 -7.33 30.08 12.46
N LYS A 260 -6.83 29.32 13.45
CA LYS A 260 -5.64 28.48 13.26
C LYS A 260 -5.91 27.36 12.28
N ASN A 261 -7.09 26.74 12.38
CA ASN A 261 -7.49 25.67 11.47
C ASN A 261 -7.72 26.20 10.04
N LEU A 262 -8.28 27.40 9.89
CA LEU A 262 -8.48 28.04 8.59
C LEU A 262 -7.14 28.39 7.94
N LEU A 263 -6.20 28.95 8.71
CA LEU A 263 -4.84 29.18 8.22
C LEU A 263 -4.20 27.85 7.80
N ALA A 264 -4.41 26.76 8.55
CA ALA A 264 -3.79 25.47 8.24
C ALA A 264 -4.39 24.89 6.96
N GLY A 265 -5.71 24.98 6.81
CA GLY A 265 -6.42 24.62 5.58
C GLY A 265 -5.94 25.44 4.38
N PHE A 266 -5.74 26.75 4.55
CA PHE A 266 -5.19 27.61 3.50
C PHE A 266 -3.75 27.23 3.14
N GLY A 267 -2.90 26.96 4.13
CA GLY A 267 -1.54 26.47 3.91
C GLY A 267 -1.52 25.16 3.12
N ILE A 268 -2.36 24.20 3.50
CA ILE A 268 -2.51 22.93 2.76
C ILE A 268 -2.98 23.19 1.33
N LEU A 269 -3.97 24.08 1.14
CA LEU A 269 -4.50 24.42 -0.17
C LEU A 269 -3.43 25.05 -1.07
N LEU A 270 -2.54 25.89 -0.54
CA LEU A 270 -1.41 26.44 -1.29
C LEU A 270 -0.47 25.33 -1.81
N PHE A 271 -0.19 24.31 -0.99
CA PHE A 271 0.58 23.14 -1.44
C PHE A 271 -0.15 22.34 -2.53
N VAL A 272 -1.47 22.16 -2.39
CA VAL A 272 -2.29 21.53 -3.44
C VAL A 272 -2.16 22.33 -4.73
N VAL A 273 -2.41 23.64 -4.70
CA VAL A 273 -2.30 24.50 -5.87
C VAL A 273 -0.90 24.44 -6.48
N PHE A 274 0.16 24.43 -5.66
CA PHE A 274 1.53 24.26 -6.14
C PHE A 274 1.73 22.95 -6.90
N PHE A 275 1.34 21.81 -6.32
CA PHE A 275 1.54 20.51 -6.97
C PHE A 275 0.69 20.28 -8.22
N TYR A 276 -0.45 20.96 -8.32
CA TYR A 276 -1.44 20.78 -9.39
C TYR A 276 -1.57 21.99 -10.31
N TRP A 277 -0.65 22.96 -10.24
CA TRP A 277 -0.77 24.23 -10.97
C TRP A 277 -1.05 24.04 -12.48
N ASN A 278 -0.35 23.10 -13.12
CA ASN A 278 -0.48 22.80 -14.55
C ASN A 278 -1.38 21.59 -14.87
N SER A 279 -2.01 20.97 -13.86
CA SER A 279 -2.79 19.74 -14.04
C SER A 279 -4.06 19.72 -13.19
N PHE A 280 -4.57 20.91 -12.82
CA PHE A 280 -5.68 21.04 -11.88
C PHE A 280 -6.98 20.43 -12.42
N GLN A 281 -7.30 20.70 -13.69
CA GLN A 281 -8.51 20.19 -14.33
C GLN A 281 -8.47 18.67 -14.40
N GLU A 282 -7.35 18.11 -14.83
CA GLU A 282 -7.15 16.68 -15.00
C GLU A 282 -7.07 15.95 -13.66
N ALA A 283 -6.47 16.57 -12.63
CA ALA A 283 -6.40 16.00 -11.29
C ALA A 283 -7.78 15.83 -10.64
N ILE A 284 -8.73 16.72 -10.95
CA ILE A 284 -10.11 16.67 -10.45
C ILE A 284 -11.00 15.83 -11.35
N LEU A 285 -11.10 16.16 -12.64
CA LEU A 285 -11.99 15.49 -13.59
C LEU A 285 -11.54 14.04 -13.85
N GLY A 286 -10.23 13.82 -13.97
CA GLY A 286 -9.66 12.48 -14.16
C GLY A 286 -9.81 11.56 -12.94
N PHE A 287 -10.14 12.10 -11.76
CA PHE A 287 -10.52 11.29 -10.60
C PHE A 287 -12.01 10.95 -10.58
N LEU A 288 -12.87 11.90 -10.96
CA LEU A 288 -14.32 11.76 -10.88
C LEU A 288 -14.93 10.94 -12.02
N LEU A 289 -14.42 11.08 -13.26
CA LEU A 289 -15.00 10.40 -14.42
C LEU A 289 -14.87 8.87 -14.34
N PRO A 290 -13.69 8.27 -14.08
CA PRO A 290 -13.56 6.82 -13.99
C PRO A 290 -14.34 6.22 -12.80
N ALA A 291 -14.51 7.00 -11.74
CA ALA A 291 -15.28 6.61 -10.56
C ALA A 291 -16.78 6.42 -10.88
N VAL A 292 -17.32 7.17 -11.84
CA VAL A 292 -18.74 7.11 -12.23
C VAL A 292 -18.97 6.09 -13.34
N GLU A 293 -18.04 5.96 -14.28
CA GLU A 293 -18.27 5.19 -15.53
C GLU A 293 -17.96 3.70 -15.41
N SER A 294 -16.99 3.30 -14.58
CA SER A 294 -16.68 1.89 -14.35
C SER A 294 -15.94 1.75 -13.03
N PRO A 295 -16.65 1.55 -11.90
CA PRO A 295 -16.03 1.34 -10.60
C PRO A 295 -15.26 0.02 -10.61
N SER A 296 -14.04 0.07 -11.14
CA SER A 296 -13.11 -1.04 -11.10
C SER A 296 -12.60 -1.15 -9.67
N PRO A 297 -12.58 -2.36 -9.10
CA PRO A 297 -12.08 -2.59 -7.74
C PRO A 297 -10.59 -2.20 -7.62
N GLY A 298 -9.87 -2.11 -8.75
CA GLY A 298 -8.43 -1.91 -8.83
C GLY A 298 -7.68 -3.23 -8.66
N THR A 299 -6.49 -3.35 -9.25
CA THR A 299 -5.59 -4.53 -9.24
C THR A 299 -4.86 -4.73 -7.91
N PHE A 300 -5.50 -4.40 -6.79
CA PHE A 300 -4.91 -4.38 -5.46
C PHE A 300 -5.19 -5.68 -4.68
N ILE A 301 -4.81 -5.68 -3.41
CA ILE A 301 -5.20 -6.68 -2.41
C ILE A 301 -6.73 -6.78 -2.43
N ASN A 302 -7.28 -7.96 -2.69
CA ASN A 302 -8.73 -8.16 -2.65
C ASN A 302 -9.23 -8.31 -1.19
N PHE A 303 -10.52 -8.06 -0.98
CA PHE A 303 -11.14 -8.15 0.34
C PHE A 303 -10.94 -9.51 1.02
N PHE A 304 -10.98 -10.60 0.25
CA PHE A 304 -10.75 -11.95 0.77
C PHE A 304 -9.33 -12.08 1.36
N THR A 305 -8.30 -11.65 0.65
CA THR A 305 -6.92 -11.65 1.14
C THR A 305 -6.79 -10.76 2.38
N PHE A 306 -7.45 -9.60 2.38
CA PHE A 306 -7.48 -8.68 3.51
C PHE A 306 -8.05 -9.31 4.78
N GLN A 307 -9.21 -9.96 4.67
CA GLN A 307 -9.90 -10.60 5.77
C GLN A 307 -9.02 -11.60 6.52
N PHE A 308 -8.37 -12.53 5.81
CA PHE A 308 -7.49 -13.52 6.45
C PHE A 308 -6.18 -12.93 6.98
N SER A 309 -5.66 -11.91 6.31
CA SER A 309 -4.38 -11.29 6.67
C SER A 309 -4.45 -10.47 7.96
N THR A 310 -5.64 -10.03 8.36
CA THR A 310 -5.84 -9.16 9.53
C THR A 310 -6.21 -9.90 10.81
N LEU A 311 -6.46 -11.21 10.74
CA LEU A 311 -7.01 -12.00 11.85
C LEU A 311 -6.19 -11.88 13.15
N PHE A 312 -4.85 -11.84 13.06
CA PHE A 312 -3.97 -11.81 14.24
C PHE A 312 -4.18 -10.60 15.16
N TYR A 313 -4.72 -9.49 14.63
CA TYR A 313 -4.99 -8.27 15.39
C TYR A 313 -6.44 -7.80 15.33
N LEU A 314 -7.29 -8.41 14.49
CA LEU A 314 -8.68 -8.01 14.31
C LEU A 314 -9.50 -7.96 15.62
N PRO A 315 -9.46 -8.94 16.55
CA PRO A 315 -10.23 -8.84 17.79
C PRO A 315 -9.83 -7.62 18.63
N PHE A 316 -8.53 -7.30 18.64
CA PHE A 316 -8.00 -6.15 19.35
C PHE A 316 -8.38 -4.84 18.66
N ALA A 317 -8.37 -4.80 17.33
CA ALA A 317 -8.78 -3.64 16.55
C ALA A 317 -10.26 -3.30 16.76
N LEU A 318 -11.15 -4.30 16.70
CA LEU A 318 -12.58 -4.15 16.95
C LEU A 318 -12.85 -3.66 18.38
N PHE A 319 -12.17 -4.26 19.36
CA PHE A 319 -12.27 -3.84 20.74
C PHE A 319 -11.74 -2.41 20.94
N GLY A 320 -10.61 -2.06 20.33
CA GLY A 320 -10.04 -0.71 20.35
C GLY A 320 -10.97 0.34 19.71
N LEU A 321 -11.60 0.01 18.59
CA LEU A 321 -12.60 0.87 17.93
C LEU A 321 -13.78 1.15 18.85
N PHE A 322 -14.33 0.11 19.48
CA PHE A 322 -15.42 0.27 20.44
C PHE A 322 -15.03 1.20 21.59
N LEU A 323 -13.85 0.98 22.19
CA LEU A 323 -13.37 1.82 23.28
C LEU A 323 -13.20 3.28 22.84
N LEU A 324 -12.68 3.50 21.65
CA LEU A 324 -12.48 4.84 21.11
C LEU A 324 -13.81 5.58 20.89
N LEU A 325 -14.78 4.92 20.27
CA LEU A 325 -16.13 5.46 20.04
C LEU A 325 -16.84 5.78 21.36
N ARG A 326 -16.65 4.93 22.37
CA ARG A 326 -17.20 5.13 23.72
C ARG A 326 -16.60 6.36 24.41
N GLN A 327 -15.29 6.59 24.26
CA GLN A 327 -14.59 7.70 24.92
C GLN A 327 -14.91 9.07 24.33
N LYS A 328 -15.24 9.15 23.03
CA LYS A 328 -15.53 10.41 22.31
C LYS A 328 -14.41 11.47 22.34
N LYS A 329 -13.18 11.10 22.71
CA LYS A 329 -12.04 12.03 22.88
C LYS A 329 -11.34 12.44 21.58
N HIS A 330 -11.56 11.70 20.49
CA HIS A 330 -10.86 11.84 19.21
C HIS A 330 -11.78 11.60 18.00
N PRO A 331 -12.81 12.44 17.80
CA PRO A 331 -13.78 12.25 16.71
C PRO A 331 -13.12 12.22 15.33
N GLU A 332 -12.05 12.99 15.12
CA GLU A 332 -11.32 13.04 13.84
C GLU A 332 -10.73 11.67 13.45
N PHE A 333 -10.15 10.96 14.42
CA PHE A 333 -9.57 9.65 14.20
C PHE A 333 -10.66 8.60 14.00
N SER A 334 -11.70 8.62 14.85
CA SER A 334 -12.82 7.68 14.78
C SER A 334 -13.56 7.78 13.45
N ILE A 335 -13.87 9.00 12.98
CA ILE A 335 -14.60 9.19 11.73
C ILE A 335 -13.74 8.79 10.54
N ALA A 336 -12.43 9.06 10.53
CA ALA A 336 -11.54 8.58 9.48
C ALA A 336 -11.51 7.03 9.40
N ALA A 337 -11.44 6.35 10.55
CA ALA A 337 -11.52 4.89 10.61
C ALA A 337 -12.87 4.35 10.11
N LEU A 338 -13.99 4.96 10.52
CA LEU A 338 -15.33 4.59 10.08
C LEU A 338 -15.55 4.85 8.59
N PHE A 339 -15.00 5.94 8.05
CA PHE A 339 -15.03 6.25 6.63
C PHE A 339 -14.30 5.18 5.81
N LEU A 340 -13.10 4.78 6.23
CA LEU A 340 -12.35 3.70 5.59
C LEU A 340 -13.10 2.37 5.66
N LEU A 341 -13.69 2.05 6.82
CA LEU A 341 -14.53 0.87 6.98
C LEU A 341 -15.73 0.91 6.02
N ALA A 342 -16.43 2.05 5.93
CA ALA A 342 -17.58 2.20 5.05
C ALA A 342 -17.20 2.06 3.57
N ILE A 343 -16.14 2.72 3.11
CA ILE A 343 -15.69 2.60 1.72
C ILE A 343 -15.37 1.16 1.35
N THR A 344 -14.67 0.46 2.24
CA THR A 344 -14.24 -0.92 1.96
C THR A 344 -15.38 -1.92 2.09
N ALA A 345 -16.27 -1.76 3.08
CA ALA A 345 -17.37 -2.70 3.33
C ALA A 345 -18.53 -2.56 2.33
N PHE A 346 -18.80 -1.35 1.84
CA PHE A 346 -19.82 -1.11 0.82
C PHE A 346 -19.26 -1.13 -0.61
N GLU A 347 -18.00 -1.57 -0.78
CA GLU A 347 -17.30 -1.64 -2.07
C GLU A 347 -17.43 -0.36 -2.91
N LEU A 348 -17.26 0.80 -2.24
CA LEU A 348 -17.34 2.10 -2.89
C LEU A 348 -16.12 2.33 -3.82
N LEU A 349 -16.03 3.53 -4.40
CA LEU A 349 -15.01 3.92 -5.38
C LEU A 349 -13.58 3.47 -5.02
N PHE A 350 -13.01 2.61 -5.87
CA PHE A 350 -11.65 2.07 -5.72
C PHE A 350 -11.38 1.39 -4.36
N TYR A 351 -12.37 0.70 -3.79
CA TYR A 351 -12.30 0.16 -2.42
C TYR A 351 -11.07 -0.70 -2.11
N ASN A 352 -10.56 -1.54 -3.04
CA ASN A 352 -9.36 -2.33 -2.76
C ASN A 352 -8.13 -1.45 -2.48
N ARG A 353 -8.09 -0.22 -3.02
CA ARG A 353 -7.00 0.74 -2.75
C ARG A 353 -6.99 1.19 -1.30
N TYR A 354 -8.17 1.28 -0.68
CA TYR A 354 -8.36 1.77 0.70
C TYR A 354 -8.11 0.70 1.77
N LEU A 355 -7.97 -0.56 1.39
CA LEU A 355 -7.68 -1.65 2.33
C LEU A 355 -6.34 -1.46 3.05
N ILE A 356 -5.33 -0.89 2.38
CA ILE A 356 -4.01 -0.63 2.98
C ILE A 356 -4.10 0.49 4.04
N GLN A 357 -4.90 1.53 3.78
CA GLN A 357 -5.18 2.61 4.73
C GLN A 357 -6.01 2.10 5.90
N LEU A 358 -7.06 1.31 5.63
CA LEU A 358 -7.87 0.68 6.66
C LEU A 358 -6.99 -0.17 7.59
N ASP A 359 -6.09 -0.97 7.02
CA ASP A 359 -5.17 -1.81 7.77
C ASP A 359 -4.34 -1.01 8.80
N ILE A 360 -3.75 0.13 8.39
CA ILE A 360 -3.00 1.00 9.31
C ILE A 360 -3.88 1.49 10.47
N PHE A 361 -5.12 1.90 10.20
CA PHE A 361 -6.04 2.31 11.27
C PHE A 361 -6.41 1.13 12.19
N LEU A 362 -6.64 -0.07 11.64
CA LEU A 362 -6.89 -1.27 12.43
C LEU A 362 -5.68 -1.64 13.30
N ILE A 363 -4.46 -1.48 12.80
CA ILE A 363 -3.21 -1.69 13.55
C ILE A 363 -3.11 -0.74 14.75
N LEU A 364 -3.38 0.56 14.54
CA LEU A 364 -3.37 1.56 15.62
C LEU A 364 -4.43 1.24 16.68
N LEU A 365 -5.63 0.87 16.24
CA LEU A 365 -6.73 0.46 17.12
C LEU A 365 -6.41 -0.85 17.85
N ALA A 366 -5.72 -1.79 17.20
CA ALA A 366 -5.28 -3.04 17.81
C ALA A 366 -4.26 -2.80 18.91
N GLY A 367 -3.29 -1.91 18.71
CA GLY A 367 -2.36 -1.52 19.77
C GLY A 367 -3.07 -0.94 20.98
N PHE A 368 -4.06 -0.07 20.76
CA PHE A 368 -4.88 0.51 21.82
C PHE A 368 -5.77 -0.52 22.53
N GLY A 369 -6.48 -1.36 21.78
CA GLY A 369 -7.35 -2.40 22.30
C GLY A 369 -6.56 -3.46 23.07
N PHE A 370 -5.43 -3.91 22.53
CA PHE A 370 -4.60 -4.91 23.19
C PHE A 370 -3.98 -4.36 24.48
N GLN A 371 -3.45 -3.13 24.48
CA GLN A 371 -3.00 -2.48 25.72
C GLN A 371 -4.11 -2.46 26.77
N SER A 372 -5.33 -2.11 26.37
CA SER A 372 -6.47 -2.02 27.27
C SER A 372 -6.78 -3.39 27.90
N ILE A 373 -6.81 -4.47 27.11
CA ILE A 373 -6.99 -5.83 27.62
C ILE A 373 -5.89 -6.22 28.61
N LEU A 374 -4.63 -5.87 28.33
CA LEU A 374 -3.51 -6.17 29.24
C LEU A 374 -3.59 -5.44 30.59
N GLN A 375 -4.33 -4.33 30.66
CA GLN A 375 -4.60 -3.61 31.90
C GLN A 375 -5.73 -4.22 32.73
N LEU A 376 -6.49 -5.19 32.21
CA LEU A 376 -7.46 -5.92 33.03
C LEU A 376 -6.75 -6.67 34.15
N ASP A 377 -7.36 -6.64 35.33
CA ASP A 377 -6.90 -7.42 36.47
C ASP A 377 -7.16 -8.91 36.17
N SER A 378 -6.07 -9.64 35.90
CA SER A 378 -6.06 -11.06 35.55
C SER A 378 -4.71 -11.67 35.88
N LYS A 379 -4.66 -13.01 35.95
CA LYS A 379 -3.45 -13.74 36.34
C LYS A 379 -2.33 -13.52 35.32
N LYS A 380 -1.11 -13.27 35.81
CA LYS A 380 0.08 -12.93 34.99
C LYS A 380 0.33 -13.93 33.85
N TYR A 381 0.15 -15.23 34.10
CA TYR A 381 0.39 -16.26 33.08
C TYR A 381 -0.56 -16.14 31.88
N TRP A 382 -1.84 -15.77 32.07
CA TRP A 382 -2.77 -15.58 30.94
C TRP A 382 -2.29 -14.49 29.98
N LYS A 383 -1.82 -13.36 30.53
CA LYS A 383 -1.30 -12.24 29.76
C LYS A 383 -0.06 -12.66 28.96
N LEU A 384 0.87 -13.35 29.63
CA LEU A 384 2.11 -13.83 28.99
C LEU A 384 1.82 -14.87 27.89
N SER A 385 0.89 -15.80 28.12
CA SER A 385 0.51 -16.80 27.12
C SER A 385 -0.13 -16.18 25.88
N ILE A 386 -1.06 -15.23 26.05
CA ILE A 386 -1.68 -14.53 24.91
C ILE A 386 -0.64 -13.72 24.14
N ILE A 387 0.22 -12.96 24.83
CA ILE A 387 1.30 -12.20 24.18
C ILE A 387 2.21 -13.15 23.40
N GLY A 388 2.66 -14.24 24.02
CA GLY A 388 3.55 -15.22 23.39
C GLY A 388 2.93 -15.88 22.16
N LEU A 389 1.67 -16.33 22.25
CA LEU A 389 0.98 -16.99 21.14
C LEU A 389 0.70 -16.04 19.98
N VAL A 390 0.21 -14.82 20.26
CA VAL A 390 -0.01 -13.81 19.21
C VAL A 390 1.32 -13.47 18.53
N LEU A 391 2.40 -13.33 19.31
CA LEU A 391 3.72 -13.04 18.76
C LEU A 391 4.23 -14.17 17.86
N ILE A 392 4.18 -15.41 18.32
CA ILE A 392 4.64 -16.57 17.55
C ILE A 392 3.77 -16.75 16.29
N ALA A 393 2.45 -16.71 16.41
CA ALA A 393 1.54 -16.90 15.29
C ALA A 393 1.73 -15.84 14.19
N SER A 394 1.94 -14.57 14.60
CA SER A 394 2.16 -13.47 13.66
C SER A 394 3.52 -13.58 12.96
N ILE A 395 4.59 -13.93 13.69
CA ILE A 395 5.93 -14.11 13.11
C ILE A 395 5.96 -15.29 12.14
N VAL A 396 5.34 -16.42 12.49
CA VAL A 396 5.25 -17.58 11.61
C VAL A 396 4.51 -17.22 10.32
N SER A 397 3.35 -16.54 10.44
CA SER A 397 2.56 -16.13 9.27
C SER A 397 3.32 -15.15 8.35
N LEU A 398 4.00 -14.17 8.94
CA LEU A 398 4.87 -13.25 8.20
C LEU A 398 6.01 -14.01 7.52
N SER A 399 6.70 -14.90 8.23
CA SER A 399 7.84 -15.66 7.68
C SER A 399 7.45 -16.50 6.47
N VAL A 400 6.29 -17.17 6.52
CA VAL A 400 5.76 -17.91 5.35
C VAL A 400 5.54 -16.96 4.18
N THR A 401 4.94 -15.79 4.43
CA THR A 401 4.69 -14.78 3.39
C THR A 401 5.99 -14.25 2.78
N VAL A 402 6.98 -13.93 3.62
CA VAL A 402 8.31 -13.43 3.20
C VAL A 402 9.02 -14.46 2.31
N GLN A 403 8.97 -15.75 2.66
CA GLN A 403 9.60 -16.82 1.88
C GLN A 403 8.91 -17.08 0.54
N GLN A 404 7.62 -16.74 0.44
CA GLN A 404 6.83 -16.87 -0.78
C GLN A 404 6.92 -15.63 -1.68
N ALA A 405 7.50 -14.53 -1.21
CA ALA A 405 7.67 -13.33 -2.02
C ALA A 405 8.61 -13.60 -3.18
N ARG A 406 8.14 -13.35 -4.41
CA ARG A 406 8.90 -13.57 -5.65
C ARG A 406 8.71 -12.38 -6.59
N PRO A 407 9.72 -12.05 -7.41
CA PRO A 407 9.55 -11.09 -8.49
C PRO A 407 8.47 -11.55 -9.47
N LEU A 408 7.82 -10.59 -10.14
CA LEU A 408 6.77 -10.89 -11.11
C LEU A 408 7.29 -11.45 -12.44
N ILE A 409 8.54 -11.15 -12.78
CA ILE A 409 9.23 -11.67 -13.98
C ILE A 409 10.54 -12.34 -13.58
N SER A 410 11.00 -13.27 -14.41
CA SER A 410 12.29 -13.93 -14.20
C SER A 410 13.47 -13.00 -14.48
N GLY A 411 14.64 -13.33 -13.93
CA GLY A 411 15.88 -12.61 -14.24
C GLY A 411 16.24 -12.64 -15.73
N GLN A 412 15.98 -13.77 -16.40
CA GLN A 412 16.22 -13.91 -17.84
C GLN A 412 15.35 -12.97 -18.66
N GLU A 413 14.07 -12.80 -18.29
CA GLU A 413 13.17 -11.86 -18.97
C GLU A 413 13.59 -10.41 -18.74
N LEU A 414 13.99 -10.04 -17.50
CA LEU A 414 14.47 -8.68 -17.22
C LEU A 414 15.74 -8.36 -18.02
N GLU A 415 16.71 -9.28 -18.05
CA GLU A 415 17.94 -9.10 -18.84
C GLU A 415 17.66 -9.03 -20.34
N PHE A 416 16.68 -9.79 -20.84
CA PHE A 416 16.22 -9.66 -22.21
C PHE A 416 15.63 -8.26 -22.49
N ILE A 417 14.77 -7.75 -21.60
CA ILE A 417 14.17 -6.41 -21.74
C ILE A 417 15.27 -5.32 -21.74
N LYS A 418 16.29 -5.44 -20.87
CA LYS A 418 17.42 -4.50 -20.81
C LYS A 418 18.27 -4.47 -22.08
N LYS A 419 18.24 -5.54 -22.90
CA LYS A 419 18.96 -5.60 -24.19
C LYS A 419 18.18 -5.01 -25.36
N ILE A 420 16.88 -4.74 -25.21
CA ILE A 420 16.06 -4.10 -26.26
C ILE A 420 16.71 -2.83 -26.86
N PRO A 421 17.33 -1.92 -26.08
CA PRO A 421 18.03 -0.77 -26.64
C PRO A 421 19.13 -1.08 -27.64
N GLU A 422 19.76 -2.26 -27.54
CA GLU A 422 20.85 -2.72 -28.41
C GLU A 422 20.31 -3.45 -29.65
N LEU A 423 19.07 -3.93 -29.59
CA LEU A 423 18.42 -4.75 -30.62
C LEU A 423 17.47 -3.95 -31.53
N THR A 424 17.22 -2.68 -31.21
CA THR A 424 16.18 -1.87 -31.88
C THR A 424 16.67 -0.45 -32.14
N GLU A 425 16.07 0.24 -33.11
CA GLU A 425 16.38 1.63 -33.42
C GLU A 425 15.96 2.57 -32.28
N PRO A 426 16.63 3.72 -32.06
CA PRO A 426 16.31 4.64 -30.96
C PRO A 426 14.86 5.15 -30.93
N ASN A 427 14.22 5.28 -32.09
CA ASN A 427 12.84 5.74 -32.24
C ASN A 427 11.81 4.59 -32.29
N ALA A 428 12.24 3.34 -32.05
CA ALA A 428 11.36 2.18 -32.11
C ALA A 428 10.29 2.20 -31.00
N SER A 429 9.12 1.66 -31.33
CA SER A 429 8.04 1.39 -30.37
C SER A 429 7.95 -0.10 -30.07
N ILE A 430 7.69 -0.44 -28.80
CA ILE A 430 7.54 -1.81 -28.32
C ILE A 430 6.10 -2.02 -27.88
N LEU A 431 5.35 -2.82 -28.63
CA LEU A 431 4.06 -3.33 -28.23
C LEU A 431 4.22 -4.51 -27.29
N VAL A 432 3.71 -4.37 -26.08
CA VAL A 432 3.77 -5.37 -25.02
C VAL A 432 2.48 -6.18 -25.04
N THR A 433 2.56 -7.50 -25.16
CA THR A 433 1.34 -8.31 -25.30
C THR A 433 0.64 -8.66 -23.99
N SER A 434 1.18 -8.23 -22.85
CA SER A 434 0.58 -8.45 -21.53
C SER A 434 0.86 -7.29 -20.59
N SER A 435 -0.15 -6.91 -19.80
CA SER A 435 -0.04 -5.86 -18.79
C SER A 435 0.99 -6.20 -17.69
N TYR A 436 1.34 -7.48 -17.50
CA TYR A 436 2.37 -7.92 -16.55
C TYR A 436 3.77 -7.40 -16.89
N TYR A 437 4.12 -7.35 -18.17
CA TYR A 437 5.43 -6.89 -18.62
C TYR A 437 5.49 -5.39 -18.85
N SER A 438 4.34 -4.72 -18.86
CA SER A 438 4.23 -3.31 -19.20
C SER A 438 5.17 -2.46 -18.34
N PRO A 439 5.06 -2.43 -16.99
CA PRO A 439 6.00 -1.66 -16.15
C PRO A 439 7.48 -1.90 -16.45
N TRP A 440 7.85 -3.16 -16.70
CA TRP A 440 9.24 -3.56 -16.93
C TRP A 440 9.76 -3.07 -18.28
N VAL A 441 8.98 -3.25 -19.35
CA VAL A 441 9.35 -2.73 -20.68
C VAL A 441 9.45 -1.21 -20.63
N LEU A 442 8.51 -0.51 -19.97
CA LEU A 442 8.59 0.95 -19.79
C LEU A 442 9.88 1.38 -19.11
N GLY A 443 10.18 0.77 -17.96
CA GLY A 443 11.29 1.16 -17.10
C GLY A 443 12.67 0.81 -17.66
N PHE A 444 12.78 -0.26 -18.46
CA PHE A 444 14.09 -0.82 -18.81
C PHE A 444 14.40 -0.86 -20.31
N SER A 445 13.41 -0.82 -21.19
CA SER A 445 13.66 -0.93 -22.65
C SER A 445 14.22 0.36 -23.27
N LYS A 446 14.09 1.51 -22.60
CA LYS A 446 14.42 2.84 -23.16
C LYS A 446 13.80 3.10 -24.54
N ARG A 447 12.62 2.52 -24.78
CA ARG A 447 11.83 2.69 -26.00
C ARG A 447 10.41 3.11 -25.63
N LYS A 448 9.69 3.68 -26.60
CA LYS A 448 8.27 3.98 -26.45
C LYS A 448 7.53 2.65 -26.30
N ALA A 449 6.69 2.52 -25.27
CA ALA A 449 5.99 1.28 -24.99
C ALA A 449 4.48 1.45 -25.22
N ILE A 450 3.90 0.52 -25.98
CA ILE A 450 2.46 0.41 -26.25
C ILE A 450 1.93 -0.74 -25.40
N MET A 451 0.93 -0.48 -24.55
CA MET A 451 0.62 -1.35 -23.42
C MET A 451 -0.88 -1.56 -23.22
N PRO A 452 -1.34 -2.80 -23.03
CA PRO A 452 -2.76 -3.08 -22.89
C PRO A 452 -3.39 -2.40 -21.68
N GLY A 453 -4.33 -1.49 -21.93
CA GLY A 453 -5.08 -0.75 -20.93
C GLY A 453 -4.25 0.25 -20.13
N LEU A 454 -3.07 0.64 -20.63
CA LEU A 454 -2.14 1.51 -19.91
C LEU A 454 -1.55 2.60 -20.80
N PHE A 455 -1.63 3.83 -20.29
CA PHE A 455 -0.96 5.03 -20.81
C PHE A 455 -1.38 5.47 -22.22
N GLU A 456 -0.84 6.60 -22.66
CA GLU A 456 -1.29 7.35 -23.85
C GLU A 456 -0.99 6.68 -25.19
N SER A 457 -0.13 5.67 -25.20
CA SER A 457 0.26 4.98 -26.45
C SER A 457 -0.65 3.81 -26.81
N ASP A 458 -1.54 3.38 -25.91
CA ASP A 458 -2.54 2.35 -26.24
C ASP A 458 -3.71 2.97 -27.02
N ARG A 459 -3.91 2.50 -28.26
CA ARG A 459 -5.01 2.93 -29.12
C ARG A 459 -6.19 1.97 -29.06
N TRP A 460 -6.04 0.82 -28.40
CA TRP A 460 -7.00 -0.26 -28.44
C TRP A 460 -7.75 -0.40 -27.12
N ASN A 461 -9.05 -0.70 -27.23
CA ASN A 461 -9.85 -1.11 -26.08
C ASN A 461 -9.69 -2.63 -25.81
N LEU A 462 -10.26 -3.10 -24.70
CA LEU A 462 -10.13 -4.51 -24.29
C LEU A 462 -10.70 -5.50 -25.32
N LYS A 463 -11.72 -5.13 -26.10
CA LYS A 463 -12.28 -6.02 -27.14
C LYS A 463 -11.29 -6.17 -28.29
N GLU A 464 -10.68 -5.08 -28.72
CA GLU A 464 -9.65 -5.09 -29.76
C GLU A 464 -8.42 -5.87 -29.29
N TRP A 465 -7.95 -5.67 -28.06
CA TRP A 465 -6.88 -6.48 -27.48
C TRP A 465 -7.20 -7.99 -27.50
N ARG A 466 -8.43 -8.40 -27.18
CA ARG A 466 -8.83 -9.82 -27.29
C ARG A 466 -8.78 -10.34 -28.72
N VAL A 467 -9.27 -9.56 -29.68
CA VAL A 467 -9.14 -9.91 -31.10
C VAL A 467 -7.67 -10.09 -31.47
N PHE A 468 -6.81 -9.15 -31.07
CA PHE A 468 -5.38 -9.24 -31.32
C PHE A 468 -4.73 -10.41 -30.59
N TRP A 469 -5.18 -10.82 -29.40
CA TRP A 469 -4.61 -11.99 -28.71
C TRP A 469 -5.03 -13.30 -29.36
N ASP A 470 -6.32 -13.44 -29.68
CA ASP A 470 -6.94 -14.70 -30.09
C ASP A 470 -6.78 -15.01 -31.59
N SER A 471 -6.55 -14.00 -32.43
CA SER A 471 -6.47 -14.20 -33.89
C SER A 471 -5.30 -15.09 -34.32
N ASN A 472 -5.49 -15.90 -35.37
CA ASN A 472 -4.40 -16.64 -36.01
C ASN A 472 -3.96 -15.98 -37.33
N SER A 473 -4.69 -14.97 -37.80
CA SER A 473 -4.44 -14.32 -39.08
C SER A 473 -3.32 -13.28 -38.95
N ALA A 474 -2.25 -13.47 -39.72
CA ALA A 474 -1.19 -12.48 -39.82
C ALA A 474 -1.68 -11.19 -40.51
N GLU A 475 -2.57 -11.30 -41.49
CA GLU A 475 -3.16 -10.15 -42.17
C GLU A 475 -3.93 -9.27 -41.18
N GLN A 476 -4.76 -9.90 -40.32
CA GLN A 476 -5.47 -9.19 -39.26
C GLN A 476 -4.50 -8.58 -38.24
N ALA A 477 -3.44 -9.30 -37.87
CA ALA A 477 -2.43 -8.75 -36.97
C ALA A 477 -1.73 -7.53 -37.58
N VAL A 478 -1.32 -7.60 -38.84
CA VAL A 478 -0.70 -6.48 -39.58
C VAL A 478 -1.66 -5.30 -39.70
N GLU A 479 -2.92 -5.54 -40.07
CA GLU A 479 -3.95 -4.51 -40.17
C GLU A 479 -4.12 -3.76 -38.84
N MET A 480 -4.24 -4.50 -37.74
CA MET A 480 -4.34 -3.88 -36.42
C MET A 480 -3.09 -3.08 -36.08
N LEU A 481 -1.90 -3.63 -36.32
CA LEU A 481 -0.62 -2.99 -36.00
C LEU A 481 -0.29 -1.80 -36.92
N SER A 482 -0.90 -1.70 -38.10
CA SER A 482 -0.69 -0.61 -39.07
C SER A 482 -1.07 0.77 -38.51
N GLY A 483 -1.92 0.78 -37.46
CA GLY A 483 -2.27 1.99 -36.73
C GLY A 483 -1.15 2.56 -35.86
N TYR A 484 0.04 1.94 -35.78
CA TYR A 484 1.17 2.41 -34.98
C TYR A 484 2.35 2.86 -35.85
N GLU A 485 3.16 3.76 -35.31
CA GLU A 485 4.36 4.27 -35.97
C GLU A 485 5.46 3.20 -36.01
N LYS A 486 6.14 3.09 -37.15
CA LYS A 486 7.31 2.22 -37.35
C LYS A 486 8.61 2.95 -36.99
N PRO A 487 9.68 2.24 -36.60
CA PRO A 487 9.77 0.78 -36.47
C PRO A 487 9.03 0.25 -35.24
N LEU A 488 8.25 -0.82 -35.44
CA LEU A 488 7.39 -1.42 -34.42
C LEU A 488 7.86 -2.83 -34.10
N TYR A 489 7.96 -3.13 -32.81
CA TYR A 489 8.30 -4.45 -32.31
C TYR A 489 7.23 -4.95 -31.37
N VAL A 490 7.02 -6.26 -31.36
CA VAL A 490 6.13 -6.96 -30.43
C VAL A 490 6.98 -7.75 -29.44
N PHE A 491 6.86 -7.40 -28.16
CA PHE A 491 7.48 -8.14 -27.06
C PHE A 491 6.51 -9.17 -26.50
N ASN A 492 6.96 -10.43 -26.47
CA ASN A 492 6.22 -11.57 -25.94
C ASN A 492 7.04 -12.26 -24.86
N GLY A 493 6.55 -12.24 -23.62
CA GLY A 493 7.12 -13.01 -22.50
C GLY A 493 6.40 -14.34 -22.24
N GLU A 494 6.79 -15.03 -21.17
CA GLU A 494 6.21 -16.29 -20.69
C GLU A 494 4.71 -16.18 -20.37
N PHE A 495 4.30 -15.06 -19.77
CA PHE A 495 2.89 -14.79 -19.42
C PHE A 495 2.08 -14.17 -20.57
N ALA A 496 2.64 -14.07 -21.77
CA ALA A 496 1.90 -13.58 -22.94
C ALA A 496 0.88 -14.63 -23.38
N ARG A 497 -0.41 -14.33 -23.22
CA ARG A 497 -1.52 -15.17 -23.69
C ARG A 497 -1.92 -14.77 -25.11
N ILE A 498 -1.01 -14.93 -26.05
CA ILE A 498 -1.21 -14.58 -27.46
C ILE A 498 -0.98 -15.79 -28.34
N ASN A 499 -1.80 -15.95 -29.38
CA ASN A 499 -1.52 -16.95 -30.41
C ASN A 499 -0.28 -16.55 -31.22
N ARG A 500 0.79 -17.36 -31.20
CA ARG A 500 2.04 -17.03 -31.89
C ARG A 500 2.05 -17.39 -33.38
N GLU A 501 1.06 -18.15 -33.87
CA GLU A 501 0.98 -18.55 -35.28
C GLU A 501 0.93 -17.34 -36.23
N LYS A 502 0.28 -16.25 -35.82
CA LYS A 502 0.16 -15.03 -36.62
C LYS A 502 1.49 -14.35 -36.95
N PHE A 503 2.56 -14.68 -36.21
CA PHE A 503 3.89 -14.11 -36.41
C PHE A 503 4.81 -14.98 -37.30
N ARG A 504 4.32 -16.09 -37.86
CA ARG A 504 5.12 -17.00 -38.72
C ARG A 504 5.09 -16.63 -40.21
N GLN A 505 4.90 -15.36 -40.53
CA GLN A 505 4.68 -14.87 -41.90
C GLN A 505 5.74 -13.82 -42.26
N PRO A 506 6.02 -13.57 -43.55
CA PRO A 506 7.12 -12.70 -44.00
C PRO A 506 7.10 -11.27 -43.45
N CYS A 507 5.93 -10.78 -43.02
CA CYS A 507 5.78 -9.46 -42.42
C CYS A 507 6.32 -9.36 -40.99
N PHE A 508 6.71 -10.47 -40.37
CA PHE A 508 7.23 -10.51 -39.01
C PHE A 508 8.61 -11.18 -38.98
N GLU A 509 9.60 -10.47 -38.44
CA GLU A 509 10.96 -10.99 -38.25
C GLU A 509 11.25 -11.18 -36.76
N THR A 510 11.67 -12.37 -36.34
CA THR A 510 12.13 -12.57 -34.95
C THR A 510 13.55 -12.05 -34.82
N VAL A 511 13.71 -10.88 -34.20
CA VAL A 511 15.01 -10.23 -34.01
C VAL A 511 15.80 -10.85 -32.87
N ALA A 512 15.10 -11.28 -31.81
CA ALA A 512 15.71 -12.00 -30.71
C ALA A 512 14.71 -12.92 -30.04
N SER A 513 15.19 -14.05 -29.54
CA SER A 513 14.40 -15.01 -28.75
C SER A 513 15.24 -15.67 -27.67
N SER A 514 14.61 -15.94 -26.54
CA SER A 514 15.08 -16.81 -25.47
C SER A 514 14.00 -17.85 -25.14
N GLU A 515 14.28 -18.74 -24.19
CA GLU A 515 13.30 -19.72 -23.72
C GLU A 515 11.99 -19.07 -23.23
N LYS A 516 12.08 -17.87 -22.63
CA LYS A 516 10.97 -17.19 -21.96
C LYS A 516 10.51 -15.90 -22.63
N ALA A 517 11.26 -15.36 -23.57
CA ALA A 517 10.91 -14.08 -24.21
C ALA A 517 11.24 -14.06 -25.70
N SER A 518 10.53 -13.25 -26.47
CA SER A 518 10.84 -12.97 -27.87
C SER A 518 10.52 -11.53 -28.23
N LEU A 519 11.28 -11.00 -29.19
CA LEU A 519 11.12 -9.69 -29.77
C LEU A 519 10.96 -9.85 -31.27
N ILE A 520 9.81 -9.41 -31.79
CA ILE A 520 9.41 -9.64 -33.18
C ILE A 520 9.24 -8.26 -33.84
N ARG A 521 9.96 -7.99 -34.93
CA ARG A 521 9.84 -6.76 -35.71
C ARG A 521 8.73 -6.91 -36.74
N LEU A 522 7.98 -5.85 -36.94
CA LEU A 522 7.00 -5.73 -38.01
C LEU A 522 7.66 -5.03 -39.21
N GLU A 523 7.82 -5.76 -40.33
CA GLU A 523 8.45 -5.28 -41.57
C GLU A 523 7.42 -4.62 -42.50
N CYS A 524 6.26 -5.27 -42.67
CA CYS A 524 5.11 -4.73 -43.40
C CYS A 524 4.34 -3.70 -42.58
#